data_AF-A0A7S9HE28-F1
#
_entry.id   AF-A0A7S9HE28-F1
#
_cell.length_a   1.000
_cell.length_b   1.000
_cell.length_c   1.000
_cell.angle_alpha   90.00
_cell.angle_beta   90.00
_cell.angle_gamma   90.00
#
_symmetry.space_group_name_H-M   'P 1'
#
loop_
_entity.id
_entity.type
_entity.pdbx_description
1 polymer ?
#
loop_
_entity_poly.entity_id
_entity_poly.type
_entity_poly.pdbx_seq_one_letter_code
_entity_poly.pdbx_strand_id
1 'polypeptide(L)' 'MAENWAAVGWFLDVDDLFDVHGHWFKGLDIKAIYYDAQMSGRSYTPDDYAKLRILGKTAAAELNKKNNNK' A
#
# COMPACT_ATOMS: atom_id res chain seq x y z
N MET A 1 -7.32 -19.68 4.49
CA MET A 1 -7.80 -18.66 3.52
C MET A 1 -8.00 -17.26 4.12
N ALA A 2 -7.96 -17.03 5.44
CA ALA A 2 -8.21 -15.71 6.04
C ALA A 2 -7.01 -14.74 6.02
N GLU A 3 -5.79 -15.25 5.95
CA GLU A 3 -4.56 -14.49 6.22
C GLU A 3 -4.24 -13.39 5.18
N ASN A 4 -4.64 -13.59 3.92
CA ASN A 4 -4.39 -12.63 2.85
C ASN A 4 -5.45 -11.52 2.80
N TRP A 5 -6.67 -11.80 3.30
CA TRP A 5 -7.77 -10.83 3.29
C TRP A 5 -7.54 -9.66 4.24
N ALA A 6 -6.87 -9.90 5.37
CA ALA A 6 -6.51 -8.82 6.30
C ALA A 6 -5.56 -7.80 5.63
N ALA A 7 -4.55 -8.27 4.90
CA ALA A 7 -3.64 -7.40 4.17
C ALA A 7 -4.32 -6.65 3.01
N VAL A 8 -5.28 -7.29 2.33
CA VAL A 8 -6.10 -6.63 1.30
C VAL A 8 -6.99 -5.55 1.91
N GLY A 9 -7.67 -5.84 3.02
CA GLY A 9 -8.46 -4.86 3.76
C GLY A 9 -7.61 -3.66 4.18
N TRP A 10 -6.44 -3.93 4.76
CA TRP A 10 -5.52 -2.85 5.12
C TRP A 10 -5.05 -2.05 3.90
N PHE A 11 -4.72 -2.71 2.79
CA PHE A 11 -4.36 -2.00 1.56
C PHE A 11 -5.44 -1.02 1.12
N LEU A 12 -6.72 -1.42 1.18
CA LEU A 12 -7.84 -0.56 0.82
C LEU A 12 -8.05 0.60 1.80
N ASP A 13 -7.64 0.45 3.07
CA ASP A 13 -7.71 1.53 4.06
C ASP A 13 -6.63 2.61 3.84
N VAL A 14 -5.53 2.28 3.16
CA VAL A 14 -4.36 3.15 2.97
C VAL A 14 -4.03 3.37 1.49
N ASP A 15 -4.98 3.11 0.59
CA ASP A 15 -4.76 3.18 -0.86
C ASP A 15 -4.60 4.62 -1.38
N ASP A 16 -4.86 5.61 -0.54
CA ASP A 16 -4.58 7.03 -0.76
C ASP A 16 -3.13 7.41 -0.40
N LEU A 17 -2.43 6.59 0.38
CA LEU A 17 -1.05 6.84 0.85
C LEU A 17 0.03 6.38 -0.15
N PHE A 18 -0.15 6.60 -1.45
CA PHE A 18 0.90 6.33 -2.44
C PHE A 18 2.03 7.37 -2.40
N ASP A 19 3.27 6.90 -2.45
CA ASP A 19 4.43 7.72 -2.80
C ASP A 19 4.45 7.92 -4.33
N VAL A 20 4.17 9.15 -4.73
CA VAL A 20 4.11 9.58 -6.14
C VAL A 20 5.26 10.53 -6.43
N HIS A 21 5.97 10.28 -7.54
CA HIS A 21 7.02 11.18 -8.04
C HIS A 21 6.68 11.62 -9.47
N GLY A 22 6.19 12.86 -9.58
CA GLY A 22 5.67 13.38 -10.85
C GLY A 22 4.41 12.60 -11.27
N HIS A 23 4.49 11.90 -12.40
CA HIS A 23 3.39 11.09 -12.94
C HIS A 23 3.54 9.58 -12.65
N TRP A 24 4.45 9.20 -11.74
CA TRP A 24 4.80 7.81 -11.47
C TRP A 24 4.56 7.43 -10.02
N PHE A 25 3.89 6.30 -9.81
CA PHE A 25 3.68 5.69 -8.51
C PHE A 25 4.88 4.80 -8.15
N LYS A 26 5.51 5.00 -6.99
CA LYS A 26 6.62 4.16 -6.51
C LYS A 26 6.17 3.00 -5.62
N GLY A 27 4.93 3.06 -5.13
CA GLY A 27 4.38 2.18 -4.11
C GLY A 27 3.77 3.01 -2.99
N LEU A 28 3.45 2.38 -1.86
CA LEU A 28 2.92 3.09 -0.70
C LEU A 28 4.03 3.82 0.06
N ASP A 29 3.70 4.98 0.63
CA ASP A 29 4.57 5.69 1.57
C ASP A 29 4.54 4.98 2.93
N ILE A 30 5.62 4.26 3.21
CA ILE A 30 5.75 3.46 4.42
C ILE A 30 5.76 4.32 5.69
N LYS A 31 6.27 5.57 5.61
CA LYS A 31 6.25 6.47 6.77
C LYS A 31 4.84 6.94 7.05
N ALA A 32 4.09 7.32 6.01
CA ALA A 32 2.69 7.69 6.15
C ALA A 32 1.86 6.54 6.73
N ILE A 33 2.04 5.32 6.21
CA ILE A 33 1.37 4.11 6.75
C ILE A 33 1.73 3.88 8.22
N TYR A 34 3.01 4.04 8.59
CA TYR A 34 3.44 3.87 9.98
C TYR A 34 2.72 4.85 10.91
N TYR A 35 2.62 6.13 10.52
CA TYR A 35 1.91 7.13 11.30
C TYR A 35 0.40 6.90 11.33
N ASP A 36 -0.21 6.55 10.20
CA ASP A 36 -1.64 6.20 10.14
C ASP A 36 -1.96 5.03 11.08
N ALA A 37 -1.15 3.97 11.06
CA ALA A 37 -1.34 2.83 11.95
C ALA A 37 -1.23 3.22 13.43
N GLN A 38 -0.29 4.12 13.78
CA GLN A 38 -0.20 4.66 15.13
C GLN A 38 -1.43 5.50 15.52
N MET A 39 -1.93 6.35 14.61
CA MET A 39 -3.08 7.22 14.87
C MET A 39 -4.41 6.47 14.91
N SER A 40 -4.53 5.39 14.13
CA SER A 40 -5.71 4.52 14.08
C SER A 40 -5.72 3.43 15.17
N GLY A 41 -4.64 3.32 15.95
CA GLY A 41 -4.48 2.27 16.96
C GLY A 41 -4.33 0.87 16.36
N ARG A 42 -3.97 0.77 15.08
CA ARG A 42 -3.77 -0.51 14.38
C ARG A 42 -2.41 -1.09 14.76
N SER A 43 -2.42 -2.33 15.24
CA SER A 43 -1.20 -3.12 15.42
C SER A 43 -1.04 -4.07 14.24
N TYR A 44 0.18 -4.22 13.74
CA TYR A 44 0.49 -5.08 12.62
C TYR A 44 1.81 -5.82 12.85
N THR A 45 1.91 -7.01 12.28
CA THR A 45 3.11 -7.85 12.34
C THR A 45 4.07 -7.50 11.20
N PRO A 46 5.34 -7.93 11.29
CA PRO A 46 6.27 -7.81 10.16
C PRO A 46 5.77 -8.51 8.89
N ASP A 47 4.96 -9.56 9.03
CA ASP A 47 4.37 -10.30 7.91
C ASP A 47 3.24 -9.52 7.24
N ASP A 48 2.38 -8.86 8.02
CA ASP A 48 1.34 -7.94 7.49
C ASP A 48 1.98 -6.82 6.67
N TYR A 49 3.06 -6.24 7.17
CA TYR A 49 3.84 -5.24 6.45
C TYR A 49 4.43 -5.79 5.14
N ALA A 50 4.96 -7.02 5.14
CA ALA A 50 5.51 -7.64 3.95
C ALA A 50 4.42 -7.83 2.87
N LYS A 51 3.22 -8.30 3.27
CA LYS A 51 2.06 -8.45 2.38
C LYS A 51 1.59 -7.10 1.84
N LEU A 52 1.44 -6.09 2.69
CA LEU A 52 1.06 -4.74 2.29
C LEU A 52 2.06 -4.14 1.29
N ARG A 53 3.36 -4.34 1.51
CA ARG A 53 4.41 -3.88 0.60
C ARG A 53 4.31 -4.53 -0.78
N ILE A 54 3.94 -5.80 -0.86
CA ILE A 54 3.73 -6.50 -2.14
C ILE A 54 2.50 -5.94 -2.87
N LEU A 55 1.39 -5.73 -2.14
CA LEU A 55 0.18 -5.15 -2.71
C LEU A 55 0.44 -3.74 -3.26
N GLY A 56 1.06 -2.86 -2.47
CA GLY A 56 1.39 -1.50 -2.88
C GLY A 56 2.29 -1.43 -4.10
N LYS A 57 3.32 -2.28 -4.19
CA LYS A 57 4.19 -2.36 -5.38
C LYS A 57 3.45 -2.84 -6.62
N THR A 58 2.60 -3.86 -6.46
CA THR A 58 1.81 -4.41 -7.56
C THR A 58 0.82 -3.35 -8.08
N ALA A 59 0.10 -2.69 -7.19
CA ALA A 59 -0.84 -1.62 -7.54
C ALA A 59 -0.13 -0.45 -8.24
N ALA A 60 1.01 0.00 -7.72
CA ALA A 60 1.81 1.05 -8.37
C ALA A 60 2.25 0.66 -9.78
N ALA A 61 2.68 -0.59 -9.99
CA ALA A 61 3.04 -1.09 -11.32
C ALA A 61 1.85 -1.06 -12.29
N GLU A 62 0.67 -1.48 -11.85
CA GLU A 62 -0.55 -1.45 -12.67
C GLU A 62 -1.02 -0.02 -12.98
N LEU A 63 -0.95 0.89 -12.00
CA LEU A 63 -1.26 2.31 -12.20
C LEU A 63 -0.30 2.96 -13.20
N ASN A 64 1.00 2.67 -13.09
CA ASN A 64 2.01 3.16 -14.04
C ASN A 64 1.79 2.63 -15.46
N LYS A 65 1.42 1.35 -15.62
CA LYS A 65 1.06 0.79 -16.93
C LYS A 65 -0.10 1.55 -17.57
N LYS A 66 -1.15 1.83 -16.79
CA LYS A 66 -2.29 2.63 -17.27
C LYS A 66 -1.90 4.05 -17.63
N ASN A 67 -0.98 4.66 -16.89
CA ASN A 67 -0.54 6.02 -17.14
C ASN A 67 0.36 6.14 -18.38
N ASN A 68 1.16 5.11 -18.69
CA ASN A 68 2.00 5.05 -19.88
C ASN A 68 1.26 4.65 -21.17
N ASN A 69 0.05 4.09 -21.06
CA ASN A 69 -0.80 3.73 -22.20
C ASN A 69 -1.76 4.86 -22.61
N LYS A 70 -1.56 6.08 -22.10
CA LYS A 70 -2.25 7.30 -22.52
C LYS A 70 -1.30 8.18 -23.34
#